data_AF-A0A7S0UL67-F1
#
_entry.id   AF-A0A7S0UL67-F1
#
_cell.length_a   1.000
_cell.length_b   1.000
_cell.length_c   1.000
_cell.angle_alpha   90.00
_cell.angle_beta   90.00
_cell.angle_gamma   90.00
#
_symmetry.space_group_name_H-M   'P 1'
#
loop_
_entity.id
_entity.type
_entity.pdbx_description
1 polymer ?
#
loop_
_entity_poly.entity_id
_entity_poly.type
_entity_poly.pdbx_seq_one_letter_code
_entity_poly.pdbx_strand_id
1 'polypeptide(L)'
;PSNEKRAKPIIMDMDRDSSMSATSYDNGFAVFSTVAAQHMMQQQQQQFQSQPTGPQLFGLIAPTAPVRTDFMPVEGSNGAKFTLSVSTSSDFPSPLTSIHELVFFVLPSASQVLPPNSGLLVYWQVEVTSGGTRVQSGFELLGSLVPSEKQSDVFRTGWSEREEFIDLDGQQPPPIVTVNFGISVEPIDVVKNLSNDNSNTSSNIHNNSFGQNTQSSNDKRPLVAQKIAKDLYNFMLSFDTGGARGNQSMTVPANIFDRWWKRFEAKLKRDPNFFLKNDED
;
A
#
# COMPACT_ATOMS: atom_id res chain seq x y z
N PRO A 1 -19.34 -45.10 -60.15
CA PRO A 1 -18.46 -46.05 -60.85
C PRO A 1 -17.15 -45.38 -61.30
N SER A 2 -16.06 -45.54 -60.54
CA SER A 2 -14.67 -45.50 -61.04
C SER A 2 -13.67 -45.69 -59.90
N ASN A 3 -12.91 -46.78 -60.00
CA ASN A 3 -11.72 -47.21 -59.24
C ASN A 3 -10.59 -46.16 -59.23
N GLU A 4 -9.64 -46.24 -58.28
CA GLU A 4 -8.23 -46.62 -58.58
C GLU A 4 -7.31 -46.82 -57.33
N LYS A 5 -6.86 -48.07 -57.16
CA LYS A 5 -5.53 -48.64 -56.79
C LYS A 5 -4.59 -48.04 -55.69
N ARG A 6 -4.56 -48.79 -54.57
CA ARG A 6 -3.45 -49.51 -53.88
C ARG A 6 -2.01 -49.49 -54.48
N ALA A 7 -0.99 -49.28 -53.62
CA ALA A 7 0.15 -50.21 -53.36
C ALA A 7 1.13 -49.68 -52.28
N LYS A 8 1.98 -50.59 -51.78
CA LYS A 8 2.65 -50.69 -50.46
C LYS A 8 4.21 -50.66 -50.60
N PRO A 9 5.01 -50.77 -49.51
CA PRO A 9 6.23 -49.99 -49.23
C PRO A 9 7.56 -50.70 -49.57
N ILE A 10 8.69 -50.00 -49.43
CA ILE A 10 10.05 -50.55 -49.50
C ILE A 10 10.92 -50.01 -48.36
N ILE A 11 11.60 -50.94 -47.69
CA ILE A 11 12.65 -50.80 -46.68
C ILE A 11 14.00 -50.67 -47.41
N MET A 12 14.92 -49.81 -46.94
CA MET A 12 16.35 -50.04 -47.14
C MET A 12 17.14 -49.67 -45.88
N ASP A 13 18.00 -50.60 -45.51
CA ASP A 13 18.97 -50.58 -44.42
C ASP A 13 20.38 -50.62 -45.04
N MET A 14 21.36 -50.21 -44.24
CA MET A 14 22.81 -50.46 -44.31
C MET A 14 23.71 -49.72 -45.31
N ASP A 15 24.43 -48.74 -44.73
CA ASP A 15 25.89 -48.73 -44.47
C ASP A 15 26.96 -48.75 -45.58
N ARG A 16 27.98 -47.90 -45.30
CA ARG A 16 29.38 -47.87 -45.78
C ARG A 16 29.59 -47.41 -47.24
N ASP A 17 30.56 -46.55 -47.57
CA ASP A 17 31.90 -46.41 -47.01
C ASP A 17 32.57 -45.08 -47.42
N SER A 18 33.41 -44.58 -46.51
CA SER A 18 34.75 -44.01 -46.72
C SER A 18 35.04 -42.76 -47.59
N SER A 19 35.65 -41.80 -46.89
CA SER A 19 36.82 -40.97 -47.26
C SER A 19 36.63 -39.79 -48.22
N MET A 20 36.69 -38.58 -47.68
CA MET A 20 37.43 -37.47 -48.29
C MET A 20 38.06 -36.59 -47.21
N SER A 21 39.37 -36.44 -47.29
CA SER A 21 40.18 -35.46 -46.57
C SER A 21 39.83 -34.03 -46.99
N ALA A 22 39.70 -33.11 -46.03
CA ALA A 22 39.79 -31.68 -46.31
C ALA A 22 40.46 -30.96 -45.15
N THR A 23 41.71 -30.59 -45.40
CA THR A 23 42.42 -29.47 -44.79
C THR A 23 41.60 -28.18 -44.79
N SER A 24 41.83 -27.39 -43.75
CA SER A 24 41.58 -25.95 -43.59
C SER A 24 40.15 -25.47 -43.81
N TYR A 25 39.48 -25.04 -42.73
CA TYR A 25 39.10 -23.64 -42.54
C TYR A 25 38.92 -23.37 -41.04
N ASP A 26 39.64 -22.35 -40.61
CA ASP A 26 39.79 -21.84 -39.27
C ASP A 26 38.71 -20.77 -39.00
N ASN A 27 38.36 -20.63 -37.71
CA ASN A 27 37.64 -19.50 -37.08
C ASN A 27 36.20 -19.16 -37.51
N GLY A 28 35.23 -19.44 -36.63
CA GLY A 28 33.89 -18.83 -36.72
C GLY A 28 32.92 -19.07 -35.56
N PHE A 29 33.07 -20.16 -34.79
CA PHE A 29 32.06 -20.54 -33.79
C PHE A 29 32.46 -20.37 -32.31
N ALA A 30 33.73 -20.12 -32.00
CA ALA A 30 34.16 -19.93 -30.61
C ALA A 30 33.83 -18.53 -30.04
N VAL A 31 33.72 -17.50 -30.90
CA VAL A 31 33.56 -16.10 -30.46
C VAL A 31 32.13 -15.81 -29.95
N PHE A 32 31.11 -16.48 -30.48
CA PHE A 32 29.73 -16.28 -30.02
C PHE A 32 29.47 -16.90 -28.64
N SER A 33 30.16 -17.98 -28.29
CA SER A 33 30.06 -18.61 -26.96
C SER A 33 30.68 -17.72 -25.88
N THR A 34 31.84 -17.12 -26.14
CA THR A 34 32.53 -16.26 -25.16
C THR A 34 31.83 -14.92 -24.98
N VAL A 35 31.30 -14.32 -26.06
CA VAL A 35 30.51 -13.08 -25.97
C VAL A 35 29.16 -13.33 -25.30
N ALA A 36 28.49 -14.46 -25.56
CA ALA A 36 27.26 -14.82 -24.86
C ALA A 36 27.49 -15.12 -23.37
N ALA A 37 28.60 -15.78 -23.01
CA ALA A 37 28.98 -16.01 -21.62
C ALA A 37 29.42 -14.72 -20.90
N GLN A 38 30.11 -13.80 -21.59
CA GLN A 38 30.44 -12.47 -21.05
C GLN A 38 29.20 -11.57 -20.94
N HIS A 39 28.24 -11.64 -21.87
CA HIS A 39 26.97 -10.93 -21.76
C HIS A 39 26.04 -11.53 -20.69
N MET A 40 26.06 -12.85 -20.46
CA MET A 40 25.31 -13.47 -19.36
C MET A 40 25.95 -13.23 -17.98
N MET A 41 27.28 -13.14 -17.88
CA MET A 41 27.93 -12.71 -16.63
C MET A 41 27.76 -11.22 -16.35
N GLN A 42 27.72 -10.34 -17.37
CA GLN A 42 27.41 -8.91 -17.16
C GLN A 42 25.94 -8.67 -16.82
N GLN A 43 25.00 -9.46 -17.34
CA GLN A 43 23.59 -9.37 -16.91
C GLN A 43 23.35 -9.90 -15.49
N GLN A 44 24.15 -10.87 -15.01
CA GLN A 44 24.03 -11.36 -13.64
C GLN A 44 24.69 -10.43 -12.60
N GLN A 45 25.56 -9.50 -13.02
CA GLN A 45 26.10 -8.44 -12.12
C GLN A 45 25.29 -7.14 -12.11
N GLN A 46 24.36 -6.92 -13.03
CA GLN A 46 23.45 -5.75 -12.99
C GLN A 46 22.22 -5.95 -12.10
N GLN A 47 22.05 -7.12 -11.48
CA GLN A 47 20.95 -7.37 -10.53
C GLN A 47 21.29 -7.07 -9.06
N PHE A 48 22.51 -6.63 -8.75
CA PHE A 48 22.79 -6.04 -7.44
C PHE A 48 22.47 -4.55 -7.49
N GLN A 49 21.26 -4.25 -7.00
CA GLN A 49 20.78 -2.97 -6.45
C GLN A 49 21.73 -1.79 -6.63
N SER A 50 21.26 -0.76 -7.33
CA SER A 50 21.73 0.62 -7.20
C SER A 50 21.72 1.01 -5.72
N GLN A 51 22.84 0.78 -5.05
CA GLN A 51 23.03 1.12 -3.65
C GLN A 51 22.98 2.65 -3.55
N PRO A 52 22.14 3.22 -2.67
CA PRO A 52 22.07 4.66 -2.53
C PRO A 52 23.46 5.17 -2.12
N THR A 53 23.99 6.14 -2.85
CA THR A 53 25.37 6.65 -2.68
C THR A 53 25.55 7.52 -1.42
N GLY A 54 24.52 7.63 -0.58
CA GLY A 54 24.54 8.39 0.68
C GLY A 54 24.33 7.50 1.92
N PRO A 55 24.68 8.01 3.12
CA PRO A 55 24.47 7.26 4.36
C PRO A 55 22.98 6.96 4.53
N GLN A 56 22.66 5.68 4.72
CA GLN A 56 21.31 5.23 5.05
C GLN A 56 20.99 5.72 6.47
N LEU A 57 20.01 6.60 6.64
CA LEU A 57 19.68 7.18 7.95
C LEU A 57 18.40 6.61 8.55
N PHE A 58 17.48 6.16 7.70
CA PHE A 58 16.14 5.79 8.11
C PHE A 58 15.76 4.43 7.54
N GLY A 59 14.78 3.80 8.17
CA GLY A 59 14.15 2.60 7.69
C GLY A 59 12.64 2.65 7.80
N LEU A 60 11.98 1.96 6.87
CA LEU A 60 10.53 1.80 6.84
C LEU A 60 10.20 0.32 6.65
N ILE A 61 9.26 -0.17 7.46
CA ILE A 61 8.69 -1.51 7.35
C ILE A 61 7.20 -1.37 7.10
N ALA A 62 6.73 -1.97 6.01
CA ALA A 62 5.32 -2.28 5.83
C ALA A 62 5.11 -3.78 6.01
N PRO A 63 3.95 -4.23 6.54
CA PRO A 63 3.58 -5.64 6.55
C PRO A 63 3.77 -6.25 5.17
N THR A 64 4.36 -7.45 5.14
CA THR A 64 4.62 -8.25 3.93
C THR A 64 5.49 -7.61 2.84
N ALA A 65 6.10 -6.45 3.10
CA ALA A 65 7.04 -5.80 2.19
C ALA A 65 8.49 -5.92 2.69
N PRO A 66 9.49 -5.86 1.78
CA PRO A 66 10.88 -5.69 2.16
C PRO A 66 11.11 -4.42 2.97
N VAL A 67 12.07 -4.45 3.90
CA VAL A 67 12.50 -3.25 4.62
C VAL A 67 13.13 -2.27 3.64
N ARG A 68 12.69 -1.01 3.68
CA ARG A 68 13.23 0.08 2.85
C ARG A 68 14.15 0.95 3.68
N THR A 69 15.37 1.15 3.21
CA THR A 69 16.35 2.06 3.84
C THR A 69 16.84 3.14 2.89
N ASP A 70 16.43 3.05 1.62
CA ASP A 70 16.90 3.81 0.47
C ASP A 70 16.34 5.23 0.36
N PHE A 71 16.13 5.88 1.50
CA PHE A 71 15.75 7.29 1.57
C PHE A 71 16.85 8.16 0.94
N MET A 72 16.44 9.05 0.04
CA MET A 72 17.34 9.97 -0.65
C MET A 72 17.21 11.38 -0.09
N PRO A 73 18.31 12.12 0.12
CA PRO A 73 18.24 13.53 0.50
C PRO A 73 17.61 14.35 -0.63
N VAL A 74 16.82 15.34 -0.28
CA VAL A 74 16.23 16.28 -1.24
C VAL A 74 17.25 17.37 -1.58
N GLU A 75 17.52 17.57 -2.87
CA GLU A 75 18.46 18.60 -3.32
C GLU A 75 18.00 19.99 -2.87
N GLY A 76 18.96 20.83 -2.43
CA GLY A 76 18.67 22.17 -1.92
C GLY A 76 18.07 22.23 -0.51
N SER A 77 17.83 21.09 0.15
CA SER A 77 17.31 21.07 1.54
C SER A 77 18.39 21.16 2.62
N ASN A 78 19.67 21.29 2.24
CA ASN A 78 20.83 21.26 3.14
C ASN A 78 20.84 20.06 4.11
N GLY A 79 20.40 18.88 3.65
CA GLY A 79 20.36 17.66 4.46
C GLY A 79 19.22 17.59 5.50
N ALA A 80 18.29 18.56 5.49
CA ALA A 80 17.14 18.56 6.39
C ALA A 80 15.93 17.76 5.87
N LYS A 81 15.88 17.39 4.58
CA LYS A 81 14.74 16.69 3.99
C LYS A 81 15.18 15.46 3.22
N PHE A 82 14.38 14.40 3.34
CA PHE A 82 14.61 13.12 2.66
C PHE A 82 13.31 12.61 2.07
N THR A 83 13.42 11.81 1.01
CA THR A 83 12.26 11.22 0.34
C THR A 83 12.47 9.73 0.08
N LEU A 84 11.40 8.97 0.11
CA LEU A 84 11.34 7.58 -0.35
C LEU A 84 10.08 7.41 -1.19
N SER A 85 10.23 6.93 -2.41
CA SER A 85 9.12 6.59 -3.29
C SER A 85 8.97 5.08 -3.35
N VAL A 86 7.76 4.58 -3.15
CA VAL A 86 7.42 3.15 -3.21
C VAL A 86 6.20 2.95 -4.09
N SER A 87 6.28 1.98 -5.00
CA SER A 87 5.21 1.62 -5.92
C SER A 87 4.57 0.29 -5.54
N THR A 88 3.26 0.17 -5.73
CA THR A 88 2.54 -1.11 -5.55
C THR A 88 2.91 -2.17 -6.59
N SER A 89 3.60 -1.79 -7.69
CA SER A 89 4.08 -2.74 -8.70
C SER A 89 5.33 -3.52 -8.28
N SER A 90 6.09 -3.00 -7.32
CA SER A 90 7.44 -3.49 -7.00
C SER A 90 7.73 -3.58 -5.51
N ASP A 91 7.18 -2.68 -4.70
CA ASP A 91 7.70 -2.41 -3.36
C ASP A 91 6.69 -2.75 -2.26
N PHE A 92 5.40 -2.48 -2.50
CA PHE A 92 4.31 -2.74 -1.54
C PHE A 92 3.23 -3.67 -2.09
N PRO A 93 2.55 -4.43 -1.23
CA PRO A 93 1.39 -5.21 -1.62
C PRO A 93 0.27 -4.34 -2.20
N SER A 94 -0.42 -4.89 -3.20
CA SER A 94 -1.69 -4.36 -3.70
C SER A 94 -2.84 -5.21 -3.13
N PRO A 95 -3.95 -4.60 -2.66
CA PRO A 95 -4.18 -3.16 -2.60
C PRO A 95 -3.43 -2.52 -1.43
N LEU A 96 -3.01 -1.26 -1.62
CA LEU A 96 -2.29 -0.49 -0.62
C LEU A 96 -3.10 -0.32 0.68
N THR A 97 -4.43 -0.28 0.58
CA THR A 97 -5.38 -0.18 1.70
C THR A 97 -5.28 -1.34 2.71
N SER A 98 -4.61 -2.44 2.36
CA SER A 98 -4.30 -3.54 3.29
C SER A 98 -3.22 -3.19 4.31
N ILE A 99 -2.41 -2.17 4.04
CA ILE A 99 -1.38 -1.67 4.96
C ILE A 99 -2.03 -0.66 5.88
N HIS A 100 -2.42 -1.11 7.07
CA HIS A 100 -2.99 -0.23 8.10
C HIS A 100 -1.94 0.48 8.94
N GLU A 101 -0.77 -0.13 9.11
CA GLU A 101 0.29 0.36 9.97
C GLU A 101 1.65 0.21 9.28
N LEU A 102 2.54 1.15 9.55
CA LEU A 102 3.91 1.19 9.08
C LEU A 102 4.84 1.37 10.29
N VAL A 103 6.01 0.75 10.27
CA VAL A 103 7.05 1.03 11.26
C VAL A 103 8.11 1.91 10.63
N PHE A 104 8.31 3.10 11.19
CA PHE A 104 9.41 3.98 10.82
C PHE A 104 10.48 3.94 11.90
N PHE A 105 11.76 3.91 11.51
CA PHE A 105 12.86 3.84 12.46
C PHE A 105 14.12 4.54 11.95
N VAL A 106 14.99 4.86 12.89
CA VAL A 106 16.27 5.52 12.64
C VAL A 106 17.38 4.48 12.69
N LEU A 107 18.29 4.51 11.71
CA LEU A 107 19.46 3.64 11.68
C LEU A 107 20.58 4.20 12.57
N PRO A 108 21.47 3.36 13.12
CA PRO A 108 22.55 3.82 14.00
C PRO A 108 23.45 4.90 13.39
N SER A 109 23.67 4.84 12.06
CA SER A 109 24.40 5.83 11.26
C SER A 109 23.82 7.24 11.34
N ALA A 110 22.53 7.39 11.61
CA ALA A 110 21.88 8.70 11.67
C ALA A 110 22.34 9.56 12.86
N SER A 111 22.78 8.94 13.95
CA SER A 111 23.24 9.66 15.15
C SER A 111 24.42 10.61 14.87
N GLN A 112 25.20 10.35 13.83
CA GLN A 112 26.35 11.16 13.41
C GLN A 112 25.98 12.27 12.42
N VAL A 113 24.83 12.13 11.75
CA VAL A 113 24.43 12.99 10.62
C VAL A 113 23.34 13.97 11.02
N LEU A 114 22.40 13.53 11.88
CA LEU A 114 21.29 14.37 12.32
C LEU A 114 21.76 15.44 13.32
N PRO A 115 21.28 16.68 13.24
CA PRO A 115 21.59 17.71 14.21
C PRO A 115 21.17 17.31 15.63
N PRO A 116 21.92 17.73 16.66
CA PRO A 116 21.49 17.57 18.04
C PRO A 116 20.18 18.33 18.28
N ASN A 117 19.37 17.84 19.22
CA ASN A 117 18.09 18.47 19.59
C ASN A 117 17.09 18.61 18.40
N SER A 118 17.16 17.68 17.45
CA SER A 118 16.22 17.57 16.33
C SER A 118 15.21 16.45 16.55
N GLY A 119 14.05 16.58 15.92
CA GLY A 119 13.10 15.51 15.71
C GLY A 119 12.79 15.36 14.22
N LEU A 120 12.00 14.35 13.91
CA LEU A 120 11.62 13.97 12.56
C LEU A 120 10.11 14.10 12.42
N LEU A 121 9.67 14.76 11.36
CA LEU A 121 8.29 14.73 10.89
C LEU A 121 8.23 13.82 9.66
N VAL A 122 7.34 12.84 9.71
CA VAL A 122 7.14 11.86 8.64
C VAL A 122 5.85 12.24 7.93
N TYR A 123 5.98 12.62 6.66
CA TYR A 123 4.89 12.95 5.78
C TYR A 123 4.70 11.86 4.74
N TRP A 124 3.51 11.81 4.16
CA TRP A 124 3.21 10.96 3.02
C TRP A 124 2.37 11.72 2.00
N GLN A 125 2.45 11.31 0.74
CA GLN A 125 1.54 11.70 -0.33
C GLN A 125 1.33 10.48 -1.24
N VAL A 126 0.21 10.47 -1.96
CA VAL A 126 -0.09 9.45 -2.97
C VAL A 126 -0.13 10.05 -4.36
N GLU A 127 0.38 9.29 -5.32
CA GLU A 127 0.21 9.51 -6.75
C GLU A 127 -0.45 8.26 -7.36
N VAL A 128 -1.55 8.46 -8.07
CA VAL A 128 -2.28 7.42 -8.79
C VAL A 128 -2.21 7.72 -10.28
N THR A 129 -1.69 6.77 -11.06
CA THR A 129 -1.66 6.85 -12.52
C THR A 129 -2.56 5.76 -13.11
N SER A 130 -3.62 6.15 -13.81
CA SER A 130 -4.56 5.24 -14.48
C SER A 130 -4.92 5.75 -15.87
N GLY A 131 -4.86 4.89 -16.89
CA GLY A 131 -5.25 5.25 -18.26
C GLY A 131 -4.53 6.47 -18.85
N GLY A 132 -3.30 6.76 -18.39
CA GLY A 132 -2.53 7.95 -18.78
C GLY A 132 -2.86 9.24 -18.02
N THR A 133 -3.83 9.21 -17.10
CA THR A 133 -4.15 10.33 -16.19
C THR A 133 -3.45 10.12 -14.86
N ARG A 134 -2.81 11.19 -14.35
CA ARG A 134 -2.11 11.21 -13.06
C ARG A 134 -2.84 12.13 -12.09
N VAL A 135 -3.17 11.61 -10.91
CA VAL A 135 -3.73 12.36 -9.77
C VAL A 135 -2.75 12.26 -8.61
N GLN A 136 -2.51 13.37 -7.92
CA GLN A 136 -1.58 13.43 -6.79
C GLN A 136 -2.20 14.17 -5.62
N SER A 137 -2.10 13.62 -4.42
CA SER A 137 -2.53 14.27 -3.18
C SER A 137 -1.52 15.32 -2.71
N GLY A 138 -1.93 16.15 -1.76
CA GLY A 138 -0.97 16.92 -0.95
C GLY A 138 -0.17 16.01 -0.01
N PHE A 139 0.92 16.57 0.54
CA PHE A 139 1.61 15.93 1.66
C PHE A 139 0.83 16.10 2.96
N GLU A 140 0.72 15.01 3.70
CA GLU A 140 0.06 14.96 4.99
C GLU A 140 0.97 14.37 6.06
N LEU A 141 0.82 14.86 7.30
CA LEU A 141 1.63 14.39 8.41
C LEU A 141 1.15 13.00 8.84
N LEU A 142 1.99 11.99 8.60
CA LEU A 142 1.77 10.62 9.03
C LEU A 142 2.13 10.42 10.51
N GLY A 143 3.19 11.08 10.97
CA GLY A 143 3.66 10.94 12.34
C GLY A 143 4.93 11.72 12.63
N SER A 144 5.45 11.55 13.84
CA SER A 144 6.66 12.23 14.32
C SER A 144 7.51 11.31 15.17
N LEU A 145 8.82 11.51 15.16
CA LEU A 145 9.76 10.74 15.97
C LEU A 145 10.83 11.66 16.54
N VAL A 146 11.20 11.49 17.81
CA VAL A 146 12.31 12.23 18.44
C VAL A 146 13.42 11.23 18.74
N PRO A 147 14.49 11.15 17.91
CA PRO A 147 15.48 10.07 17.99
C PRO A 147 16.22 9.96 19.33
N SER A 148 16.34 11.07 20.08
CA SER A 148 16.92 11.08 21.43
C SER A 148 16.04 10.42 22.50
N GLU A 149 14.73 10.33 22.26
CA GLU A 149 13.75 9.76 23.18
C GLU A 149 13.32 8.35 22.71
N LYS A 150 13.06 8.18 21.42
CA LYS A 150 12.60 6.93 20.80
C LYS A 150 13.16 6.80 19.38
N GLN A 151 13.72 5.63 19.05
CA GLN A 151 14.39 5.40 17.75
C GLN A 151 13.47 4.80 16.67
N SER A 152 12.25 4.43 17.01
CA SER A 152 11.27 3.88 16.08
C SER A 152 9.84 4.18 16.53
N ASP A 153 8.88 4.19 15.61
CA ASP A 153 7.46 4.21 15.96
C ASP A 153 6.61 3.47 14.93
N VAL A 154 5.37 3.18 15.31
CA VAL A 154 4.33 2.60 14.45
C VAL A 154 3.34 3.70 14.09
N PHE A 155 3.15 3.94 12.79
CA PHE A 155 2.22 4.94 12.28
C PHE A 155 1.06 4.27 11.55
N ARG A 156 -0.16 4.72 11.86
CA ARG A 156 -1.36 4.30 11.15
C ARG A 156 -1.50 5.10 9.86
N THR A 157 -1.76 4.39 8.77
CA THR A 157 -1.79 5.00 7.44
C THR A 157 -3.11 5.69 7.11
N GLY A 158 -4.22 5.17 7.66
CA GLY A 158 -5.56 5.63 7.31
C GLY A 158 -5.96 5.38 5.84
N TRP A 159 -5.13 4.68 5.05
CA TRP A 159 -5.30 4.58 3.59
C TRP A 159 -6.64 3.98 3.17
N SER A 160 -7.23 3.07 3.94
CA SER A 160 -8.56 2.53 3.65
C SER A 160 -9.69 3.55 3.71
N GLU A 161 -9.46 4.74 4.29
CA GLU A 161 -10.47 5.78 4.52
C GLU A 161 -10.32 6.96 3.54
N ARG A 162 -9.41 6.85 2.58
CA ARG A 162 -9.01 7.93 1.68
C ARG A 162 -9.67 7.80 0.33
N GLU A 163 -10.25 8.89 -0.16
CA GLU A 163 -10.97 8.94 -1.44
C GLU A 163 -10.06 8.56 -2.61
N GLU A 164 -8.76 8.83 -2.52
CA GLU A 164 -7.78 8.52 -3.56
C GLU A 164 -7.62 7.00 -3.81
N PHE A 165 -8.02 6.16 -2.85
CA PHE A 165 -7.98 4.70 -2.98
C PHE A 165 -9.34 4.05 -3.18
N ILE A 166 -10.42 4.83 -3.17
CA ILE A 166 -11.77 4.35 -3.48
C ILE A 166 -11.85 4.05 -4.99
N ASP A 167 -12.46 2.92 -5.36
CA ASP A 167 -12.71 2.49 -6.75
C ASP A 167 -11.47 2.25 -7.64
N LEU A 168 -10.28 2.09 -7.06
CA LEU A 168 -9.07 1.71 -7.81
C LEU A 168 -9.11 0.25 -8.29
N ASP A 169 -9.83 -0.62 -7.57
CA ASP A 169 -9.92 -2.03 -7.88
C ASP A 169 -10.76 -2.28 -9.16
N GLY A 170 -10.20 -3.04 -10.11
CA GLY A 170 -10.91 -3.44 -11.33
C GLY A 170 -10.75 -2.53 -12.55
N GLN A 171 -10.01 -1.42 -12.44
CA GLN A 171 -9.67 -0.59 -13.61
C GLN A 171 -8.73 -1.33 -14.58
N GLN A 172 -8.93 -1.10 -15.89
CA GLN A 172 -8.10 -1.65 -16.97
C GLN A 172 -7.59 -0.52 -17.86
N PRO A 173 -6.26 -0.29 -17.97
CA PRO A 173 -5.18 -1.02 -17.28
C PRO A 173 -5.21 -0.80 -15.75
N PRO A 174 -4.62 -1.71 -14.95
CA PRO A 174 -4.51 -1.52 -13.51
C PRO A 174 -3.81 -0.19 -13.16
N PRO A 175 -4.28 0.53 -12.14
CA PRO A 175 -3.66 1.79 -11.74
C PRO A 175 -2.30 1.50 -11.10
N ILE A 176 -1.31 2.35 -11.41
CA ILE A 176 -0.03 2.37 -10.70
C ILE A 176 -0.17 3.36 -9.56
N VAL A 177 0.02 2.88 -8.34
CA VAL A 177 -0.05 3.69 -7.12
C VAL A 177 1.36 3.84 -6.56
N THR A 178 1.82 5.08 -6.47
CA THR A 178 3.10 5.43 -5.83
C THR A 178 2.83 6.21 -4.56
N VAL A 179 3.39 5.75 -3.44
CA VAL A 179 3.42 6.50 -2.19
C VAL A 179 4.78 7.16 -2.07
N ASN A 180 4.80 8.45 -1.77
CA ASN A 180 6.04 9.15 -1.46
C ASN A 180 6.04 9.53 0.02
N PHE A 181 7.03 9.06 0.75
CA PHE A 181 7.30 9.46 2.12
C PHE A 181 8.29 10.62 2.12
N GLY A 182 7.95 11.69 2.83
CA GLY A 182 8.83 12.84 3.05
C GLY A 182 9.25 12.89 4.51
N ILE A 183 10.54 12.96 4.80
CA ILE A 183 11.07 13.14 6.15
C ILE A 183 11.59 14.57 6.27
N SER A 184 11.10 15.33 7.25
CA SER A 184 11.66 16.64 7.60
C SER A 184 12.37 16.55 8.95
N VAL A 185 13.61 16.99 9.00
CA VAL A 185 14.40 17.15 10.22
C VAL A 185 14.16 18.55 10.75
N GLU A 186 13.53 18.65 11.91
CA GLU A 186 13.12 19.92 12.49
C GLU A 186 13.65 20.07 13.93
N PRO A 187 13.78 21.29 14.46
CA PRO A 187 14.04 21.49 15.88
C PRO A 187 12.99 20.77 16.75
N ILE A 188 13.42 20.17 17.86
CA ILE A 188 12.54 19.37 18.71
C ILE A 188 11.26 20.11 19.15
N ASP A 189 11.34 21.42 19.37
CA ASP A 189 10.22 22.24 19.81
C ASP A 189 9.13 22.33 18.73
N VAL A 190 9.53 22.42 17.45
CA VAL A 190 8.60 22.41 16.31
C VAL A 190 7.89 21.07 16.23
N VAL A 191 8.64 19.97 16.37
CA VAL A 191 8.09 18.61 16.32
C VAL A 191 7.09 18.42 17.45
N LYS A 192 7.45 18.75 18.70
CA LYS A 192 6.57 18.62 19.86
C LYS A 192 5.27 19.41 19.72
N ASN A 193 5.33 20.61 19.16
CA ASN A 193 4.13 21.41 18.91
C ASN A 193 3.19 20.75 17.89
N LEU A 194 3.72 20.17 16.82
CA LEU A 194 2.93 19.57 15.74
C LEU A 194 2.40 18.18 16.10
N SER A 195 3.16 17.39 16.87
CA SER A 195 2.71 16.09 17.41
C SER A 195 1.49 16.24 18.34
N ASN A 196 1.48 17.31 19.13
CA ASN A 196 0.36 17.63 20.01
C ASN A 196 -0.89 18.04 19.23
N ASP A 197 -0.74 18.66 18.06
CA ASP A 197 -1.87 19.08 17.23
C ASP A 197 -2.48 17.90 16.47
N ASN A 198 -1.65 16.98 15.94
CA ASN A 198 -2.13 15.81 15.20
C ASN A 198 -2.84 14.76 16.09
N SER A 199 -2.58 14.78 17.40
CA SER A 199 -3.39 14.04 18.39
C SER A 199 -4.69 14.79 18.77
N ASN A 200 -4.76 16.09 18.51
CA ASN A 200 -5.91 16.95 18.77
C ASN A 200 -6.87 17.13 17.58
N THR A 201 -6.46 16.85 16.32
CA THR A 201 -7.35 16.93 15.14
C THR A 201 -8.44 15.85 15.09
N SER A 202 -8.44 14.91 16.03
CA SER A 202 -9.55 13.99 16.31
C SER A 202 -10.10 14.12 17.74
N SER A 203 -9.68 15.13 18.50
CA SER A 203 -10.06 15.25 19.91
C SER A 203 -10.32 16.70 20.31
N ASN A 204 -11.47 17.20 19.89
CA ASN A 204 -12.10 18.29 20.63
C ASN A 204 -12.94 17.75 21.81
N ILE A 205 -12.36 16.90 22.68
CA ILE A 205 -12.85 16.63 24.05
C ILE A 205 -11.68 16.23 24.99
N HIS A 206 -11.20 17.21 25.77
CA HIS A 206 -10.55 17.16 27.09
C HIS A 206 -9.45 16.12 27.44
N ASN A 207 -8.28 16.68 27.80
CA ASN A 207 -7.14 16.08 28.51
C ASN A 207 -7.48 15.14 29.67
N ASN A 208 -6.80 13.99 29.75
CA ASN A 208 -5.92 13.71 30.89
C ASN A 208 -4.87 12.63 30.53
N SER A 209 -3.60 13.00 30.58
CA SER A 209 -2.45 12.11 30.44
C SER A 209 -2.10 11.46 31.80
N PHE A 210 -2.29 10.15 31.92
CA PHE A 210 -1.52 9.32 32.85
C PHE A 210 -1.16 8.02 32.13
N GLY A 211 0.14 7.70 32.13
CA GLY A 211 0.75 6.71 31.26
C GLY A 211 0.05 5.35 31.27
N GLN A 212 -0.31 4.87 30.09
CA GLN A 212 -0.48 3.45 29.84
C GLN A 212 -0.20 3.12 28.38
N ASN A 213 0.64 2.12 28.22
CA ASN A 213 1.11 1.51 27.01
C ASN A 213 -0.05 0.71 26.37
N THR A 214 -0.85 1.27 25.46
CA THR A 214 -1.88 0.53 24.71
C THR A 214 -2.28 1.20 23.40
N GLN A 215 -1.99 0.51 22.29
CA GLN A 215 -2.78 0.39 21.05
C GLN A 215 -3.61 1.60 20.57
N SER A 216 -3.18 2.14 19.42
CA SER A 216 -3.88 3.02 18.50
C SER A 216 -5.35 2.61 18.31
N SER A 217 -6.24 3.25 19.08
CA SER A 217 -7.65 2.90 19.24
C SER A 217 -8.60 3.96 18.67
N ASN A 218 -8.14 4.76 17.70
CA ASN A 218 -8.88 5.94 17.26
C ASN A 218 -9.65 5.81 15.92
N ASP A 219 -9.22 4.99 14.95
CA ASP A 219 -9.87 4.98 13.62
C ASP A 219 -10.72 3.71 13.32
N LYS A 220 -11.36 3.10 14.33
CA LYS A 220 -12.37 2.01 14.13
C LYS A 220 -13.81 2.42 14.49
N ARG A 221 -14.02 3.66 14.92
CA ARG A 221 -15.33 4.15 15.41
C ARG A 221 -16.25 4.80 14.36
N PRO A 222 -15.77 5.51 13.31
CA PRO A 222 -16.69 6.25 12.45
C PRO A 222 -17.49 5.38 11.46
N LEU A 223 -16.92 4.30 10.91
CA LEU A 223 -17.63 3.39 9.97
C LEU A 223 -18.67 2.49 10.65
N VAL A 224 -18.40 2.10 11.91
CA VAL A 224 -19.38 1.35 12.71
C VAL A 224 -20.61 2.23 12.98
N ALA A 225 -20.39 3.51 13.32
CA ALA A 225 -21.46 4.46 13.56
C ALA A 225 -22.35 4.68 12.32
N GLN A 226 -21.76 4.75 11.11
CA GLN A 226 -22.53 4.96 9.87
C GLN A 226 -23.43 3.77 9.52
N LYS A 227 -22.97 2.53 9.74
CA LYS A 227 -23.77 1.32 9.46
C LYS A 227 -24.90 1.13 10.48
N ILE A 228 -24.64 1.43 11.75
CA ILE A 228 -25.66 1.44 12.81
C ILE A 228 -26.73 2.50 12.51
N ALA A 229 -26.32 3.65 11.96
CA ALA A 229 -27.25 4.69 11.51
C ALA A 229 -28.07 4.27 10.27
N LYS A 230 -27.48 3.60 9.27
CA LYS A 230 -28.22 3.13 8.07
C LYS A 230 -29.26 2.05 8.41
N ASP A 231 -28.92 1.10 9.28
CA ASP A 231 -29.87 0.06 9.72
C ASP A 231 -31.08 0.66 10.46
N LEU A 232 -30.82 1.60 11.38
CA LEU A 232 -31.85 2.38 12.05
C LEU A 232 -32.74 3.14 11.06
N TYR A 233 -32.13 3.78 10.05
CA TYR A 233 -32.86 4.52 9.02
C TYR A 233 -33.77 3.61 8.17
N ASN A 234 -33.27 2.48 7.69
CA ASN A 234 -34.06 1.49 6.94
C ASN A 234 -35.21 0.93 7.77
N PHE A 235 -34.98 0.67 9.07
CA PHE A 235 -36.04 0.21 9.96
C PHE A 235 -37.16 1.24 10.10
N MET A 236 -36.82 2.52 10.22
CA MET A 236 -37.81 3.61 10.28
C MET A 236 -38.62 3.74 8.98
N LEU A 237 -37.97 3.61 7.80
CA LEU A 237 -38.65 3.64 6.49
C LEU A 237 -39.72 2.56 6.34
N SER A 238 -39.56 1.38 6.95
CA SER A 238 -40.54 0.29 6.83
C SER A 238 -41.93 0.60 7.42
N PHE A 239 -42.06 1.67 8.21
CA PHE A 239 -43.31 2.13 8.80
C PHE A 239 -43.95 3.28 8.01
N ASP A 240 -43.28 3.79 6.97
CA ASP A 240 -43.82 4.82 6.10
C ASP A 240 -44.82 4.21 5.11
N THR A 241 -46.11 4.52 5.27
CA THR A 241 -47.22 3.86 4.56
C THR A 241 -47.71 4.62 3.32
N GLY A 242 -46.86 5.47 2.71
CA GLY A 242 -47.14 6.08 1.42
C GLY A 242 -48.17 7.22 1.45
N GLY A 243 -48.19 8.00 2.53
CA GLY A 243 -49.04 9.18 2.64
C GLY A 243 -48.67 10.27 1.63
N ALA A 244 -49.48 10.40 0.59
CA ALA A 244 -49.55 11.49 -0.41
C ALA A 244 -48.21 12.06 -0.91
N ARG A 245 -47.84 11.68 -2.13
CA ARG A 245 -46.72 12.21 -2.93
C ARG A 245 -46.58 13.74 -2.78
N GLY A 246 -45.56 14.18 -2.04
CA GLY A 246 -45.17 15.59 -1.94
C GLY A 246 -44.63 16.06 -0.59
N ASN A 247 -44.84 15.34 0.51
CA ASN A 247 -44.34 15.75 1.83
C ASN A 247 -42.98 15.11 2.18
N GLN A 248 -42.03 15.94 2.62
CA GLN A 248 -40.69 15.53 3.09
C GLN A 248 -40.68 14.99 4.54
N SER A 249 -41.84 14.63 5.11
CA SER A 249 -41.97 14.24 6.52
C SER A 249 -42.48 12.81 6.68
N MET A 250 -41.65 11.93 7.26
CA MET A 250 -42.00 10.54 7.60
C MET A 250 -42.66 10.49 8.99
N THR A 251 -43.87 9.94 9.08
CA THR A 251 -44.56 9.74 10.37
C THR A 251 -44.32 8.33 10.86
N VAL A 252 -43.60 8.18 11.98
CA VAL A 252 -43.29 6.88 12.61
C VAL A 252 -44.01 6.72 13.96
N PRO A 253 -44.39 5.51 14.36
CA PRO A 253 -44.91 5.25 15.70
C PRO A 253 -43.91 5.68 16.79
N ALA A 254 -44.41 6.24 17.88
CA ALA A 254 -43.56 6.74 18.98
C ALA A 254 -42.66 5.67 19.62
N ASN A 255 -42.99 4.38 19.46
CA ASN A 255 -42.25 3.25 20.02
C ASN A 255 -41.30 2.56 19.01
N ILE A 256 -40.91 3.25 17.94
CA ILE A 256 -40.06 2.69 16.87
C ILE A 256 -38.68 2.27 17.39
N PHE A 257 -38.07 3.08 18.26
CA PHE A 257 -36.72 2.82 18.77
C PHE A 257 -36.66 1.58 19.65
N ASP A 258 -37.62 1.39 20.56
CA ASP A 258 -37.66 0.20 21.43
C ASP A 258 -37.79 -1.11 20.64
N ARG A 259 -38.46 -1.04 19.49
CA ARG A 259 -38.66 -2.19 18.60
C ARG A 259 -37.42 -2.46 17.77
N TRP A 260 -36.77 -1.43 17.24
CA TRP A 260 -35.49 -1.57 16.53
C TRP A 260 -34.41 -2.14 17.46
N TRP A 261 -34.27 -1.58 18.65
CA TRP A 261 -33.21 -1.94 19.59
C TRP A 261 -33.27 -3.40 20.02
N LYS A 262 -34.47 -3.91 20.35
CA LYS A 262 -34.67 -5.33 20.68
C LYS A 262 -34.32 -6.26 19.50
N ARG A 263 -34.58 -5.84 18.26
CA ARG A 263 -34.21 -6.57 17.04
C ARG A 263 -32.70 -6.53 16.80
N PHE A 264 -32.07 -5.37 16.98
CA PHE A 264 -30.63 -5.17 16.83
C PHE A 264 -29.85 -6.03 17.82
N GLU A 265 -30.23 -6.04 19.11
CA GLU A 265 -29.56 -6.84 20.15
C GLU A 265 -29.66 -8.35 19.89
N ALA A 266 -30.79 -8.82 19.37
CA ALA A 266 -30.97 -10.21 19.00
C ALA A 266 -30.10 -10.62 17.79
N LYS A 267 -29.97 -9.75 16.77
CA LYS A 267 -29.05 -9.98 15.64
C LYS A 267 -27.59 -9.93 16.10
N LEU A 268 -27.25 -9.03 17.03
CA LEU A 268 -25.90 -8.90 17.60
C LEU A 268 -25.46 -10.14 18.38
N LYS A 269 -26.32 -10.67 19.25
CA LYS A 269 -26.04 -11.89 20.04
C LYS A 269 -25.84 -13.11 19.16
N ARG A 270 -26.53 -13.15 18.02
CA ARG A 270 -26.42 -14.24 17.04
C ARG A 270 -25.21 -14.09 16.13
N ASP A 271 -24.82 -12.85 15.82
CA ASP A 271 -23.64 -12.54 15.01
C ASP A 271 -23.05 -11.16 15.40
N PRO A 272 -21.91 -11.14 16.11
CA PRO A 272 -21.24 -9.91 16.54
C PRO A 272 -20.85 -8.96 15.42
N ASN A 273 -20.78 -9.44 14.17
CA ASN A 273 -20.42 -8.66 13.00
C ASN A 273 -21.63 -8.37 12.09
N PHE A 274 -22.87 -8.57 12.55
CA PHE A 274 -24.05 -8.46 11.68
C PHE A 274 -24.30 -7.06 11.13
N PHE A 275 -23.88 -5.99 11.82
CA PHE A 275 -23.99 -4.60 11.36
C PHE A 275 -22.83 -4.20 10.43
N LEU A 276 -21.78 -5.03 10.38
CA LEU A 276 -20.74 -4.97 9.34
C LEU A 276 -21.10 -5.82 8.12
N LYS A 277 -22.00 -6.81 8.30
CA LYS A 277 -22.64 -7.56 7.22
C LYS A 277 -23.78 -6.72 6.65
N ASN A 278 -23.81 -6.58 5.33
CA ASN A 278 -24.85 -5.80 4.70
C ASN A 278 -26.20 -6.53 4.82
N ASP A 279 -27.20 -5.86 5.39
CA ASP A 279 -28.61 -6.07 5.02
C ASP A 279 -28.81 -5.42 3.63
N GLU A 280 -29.22 -6.18 2.61
CA GLU A 280 -30.38 -5.86 1.74
C GLU A 280 -31.09 -7.15 1.24
N ASP A 281 -30.82 -8.31 1.86
CA ASP A 281 -31.67 -9.51 1.71
C ASP A 281 -32.79 -9.52 2.78
#